data_AF-A0A662H7N1-F1
#
_entry.id   AF-A0A662H7N1-F1
#
_cell.length_a   1.000
_cell.length_b   1.000
_cell.length_c   1.000
_cell.angle_alpha   90.00
_cell.angle_beta   90.00
_cell.angle_gamma   90.00
#
_symmetry.space_group_name_H-M   'P 1'
#
loop_
_entity.id
_entity.type
_entity.pdbx_description
1 polymer ?
#
loop_
_entity_poly.entity_id
_entity_poly.type
_entity_poly.pdbx_seq_one_letter_code
_entity_poly.pdbx_strand_id
1 'polypeptide(L)' 'DIGILIVSTPQGVMSHKDAKNRGLGGVLLAYVY' A
#
# COMPACT_ATOMS: atom_id res chain seq x y z
N ASP A 1 2.06 -9.25 -11.25
CA ASP A 1 1.77 -9.03 -9.82
C ASP A 1 1.64 -10.36 -9.13
N ILE A 2 2.51 -10.62 -8.14
CA ILE A 2 2.59 -11.92 -7.44
C ILE A 2 2.47 -11.68 -5.92
N GLY A 3 1.53 -10.81 -5.54
CA GLY A 3 1.24 -10.44 -4.15
C GLY A 3 0.76 -8.98 -3.98
N ILE A 4 0.22 -8.69 -2.80
CA ILE A 4 -0.26 -7.37 -2.35
C ILE A 4 0.49 -6.97 -1.08
N LEU A 5 1.06 -5.78 -1.11
CA LEU A 5 1.52 -5.05 0.08
C LEU A 5 0.38 -4.15 0.57
N ILE A 6 0.04 -4.25 1.86
CA ILE A 6 -0.88 -3.35 2.55
C ILE A 6 -0.05 -2.28 3.27
N VAL A 7 -0.31 -1.02 2.96
CA VAL A 7 0.43 0.14 3.47
C VAL A 7 -0.51 1.11 4.18
N SER A 8 -0.06 1.63 5.32
CA SER A 8 -0.72 2.76 5.99
C SER A 8 -0.25 4.06 5.35
N THR A 9 -1.19 4.86 4.84
CA THR A 9 -0.90 6.17 4.23
C THR A 9 -1.63 7.28 4.99
N PRO A 10 -1.32 8.57 4.75
CA PRO A 10 -2.08 9.68 5.33
C PRO A 10 -3.58 9.70 4.98
N GLN A 11 -4.00 8.97 3.94
CA GLN A 11 -5.41 8.85 3.52
C GLN A 11 -6.07 7.53 3.97
N GLY A 12 -5.42 6.80 4.89
CA GLY A 12 -5.87 5.49 5.35
C GLY A 12 -5.05 4.34 4.79
N VAL A 13 -5.50 3.11 5.11
CA VAL A 13 -4.83 1.87 4.72
C VAL A 13 -5.27 1.45 3.32
N MET A 14 -4.32 1.11 2.46
CA MET A 14 -4.59 0.70 1.07
C MET A 14 -3.49 -0.21 0.51
N SER A 15 -3.64 -0.67 -0.74
CA SER A 15 -2.60 -1.44 -1.42
C SER A 15 -1.44 -0.54 -1.88
N HIS A 16 -0.22 -1.09 -1.97
CA HIS A 16 0.91 -0.36 -2.55
C HIS A 16 0.65 0.17 -3.98
N LYS A 17 -0.21 -0.49 -4.76
CA LYS A 17 -0.57 -0.05 -6.11
C LYS A 17 -1.42 1.21 -6.04
N ASP A 18 -2.43 1.22 -5.16
CA ASP A 18 -3.28 2.39 -4.95
C ASP A 18 -2.47 3.57 -4.41
N ALA A 19 -1.59 3.30 -3.45
CA ALA A 19 -0.68 4.31 -2.90
C ALA A 19 0.23 4.89 -4.00
N LYS A 20 0.83 4.04 -4.84
CA LYS A 20 1.67 4.47 -5.97
C LYS A 20 0.89 5.31 -6.97
N ASN A 21 -0.31 4.89 -7.37
CA ASN A 21 -1.16 5.62 -8.32
C ASN A 21 -1.58 7.00 -7.78
N ARG A 22 -1.68 7.15 -6.47
CA ARG A 22 -2.02 8.41 -5.78
C ARG A 22 -0.80 9.24 -5.37
N GLY A 23 0.42 8.77 -5.64
CA GLY A 23 1.65 9.43 -5.20
C GLY A 23 1.83 9.48 -3.67
N LEU A 24 1.24 8.52 -2.96
CA LEU A 24 1.28 8.44 -1.51
C LEU A 24 2.37 7.49 -1.03
N GLY A 25 3.13 7.95 -0.04
CA GLY A 25 4.01 7.10 0.78
C GLY A 25 3.30 6.58 2.03
N GLY A 26 4.00 5.74 2.79
CA GLY A 26 3.40 5.12 3.97
C GLY A 26 4.29 4.13 4.69
N VAL A 27 3.73 3.51 5.73
CA VAL A 27 4.37 2.43 6.49
C VAL A 27 3.81 1.10 6.02
N LEU A 28 4.68 0.14 5.67
CA LEU A 28 4.27 -1.21 5.33
C LEU A 28 3.69 -1.91 6.56
N LEU A 29 2.46 -2.43 6.43
CA LEU A 29 1.77 -3.16 7.50
C LEU A 29 1.83 -4.67 7.30
N ALA A 30 1.60 -5.14 6.08
CA ALA A 30 1.54 -6.56 5.77
C ALA A 30 1.89 -6.84 4.30
N TYR A 31 2.34 -8.07 4.05
CA TYR A 31 2.51 -8.65 2.73
C TYR A 31 1.66 -9.92 2.63
N VAL A 32 0.89 -10.01 1.54
CA VAL A 32 0.05 -11.17 1.22
C VAL A 32 0.44 -11.67 -0.16
N TYR A 33 0.62 -12.98 -0.30
CA TYR A 33 0.87 -13.64 -1.59
C TYR A 33 -0.45 -14.07 -2.23
#